data_AF-A0A2V9M9S3-F1
#
_entry.id   AF-A0A2V9M9S3-F1
#
_cell.length_a   1.000
_cell.length_b   1.000
_cell.length_c   1.000
_cell.angle_alpha   90.00
_cell.angle_beta   90.00
_cell.angle_gamma   90.00
#
_symmetry.space_group_name_H-M   'P 1'
#
loop_
_entity.id
_entity.type
_entity.pdbx_description
1 polymer ?
#
loop_
_entity_poly.entity_id
_entity_poly.type
_entity_poly.pdbx_seq_one_letter_code
_entity_poly.pdbx_strand_id
1 'polypeptide(L)'
;MNPKQMGLLALLMALPVGVVAVQEGSSLGPKDGLDLPPTDIERVRVGDMAPDFTLESKDAGPVTLSSYRGKKNVVLVFYRGHW
;
A
#
# COMPACT_ATOMS: atom_id res chain seq x y z
N MET A 1 3.95 -21.48 -56.24
CA MET A 1 4.01 -20.80 -54.92
C MET A 1 5.35 -20.05 -54.87
N ASN A 2 5.34 -18.72 -54.89
CA ASN A 2 6.56 -17.92 -55.04
C ASN A 2 7.32 -17.74 -53.71
N PRO A 3 8.66 -17.87 -53.69
CA PRO A 3 9.47 -17.85 -52.47
C PRO A 3 9.58 -16.47 -51.77
N LYS A 4 8.80 -15.47 -52.18
CA LYS A 4 8.86 -14.08 -51.67
C LYS A 4 7.80 -13.75 -50.61
N GLN A 5 6.93 -14.69 -50.25
CA GLN A 5 5.84 -14.47 -49.27
C GLN A 5 6.06 -15.22 -47.94
N MET A 6 7.19 -15.91 -47.77
CA MET A 6 7.43 -16.78 -46.62
C MET A 6 8.19 -16.13 -45.46
N GLY A 7 8.40 -14.81 -45.51
CA GLY A 7 9.17 -14.04 -44.52
C GLY A 7 8.39 -13.00 -43.72
N LEU A 8 7.07 -12.85 -43.94
CA LEU A 8 6.28 -11.81 -43.26
C LEU A 8 5.42 -12.34 -42.09
N LEU A 9 5.53 -13.62 -41.75
CA LEU A 9 4.79 -14.23 -40.64
C LEU A 9 5.66 -14.44 -39.39
N ALA A 10 6.52 -13.46 -39.05
CA ALA A 10 7.43 -13.57 -37.90
C ALA A 10 7.48 -12.35 -36.97
N LEU A 11 6.56 -11.37 -37.09
CA LEU A 11 6.70 -10.10 -36.35
C LEU A 11 5.45 -9.59 -35.62
N LEU A 12 4.50 -10.43 -35.22
CA LEU A 12 3.31 -9.89 -34.54
C LEU A 12 2.69 -10.80 -33.48
N MET A 13 3.51 -11.23 -32.52
CA MET A 13 3.04 -11.47 -31.15
C MET A 13 4.12 -11.04 -30.16
N ALA A 14 4.37 -9.73 -30.09
CA ALA A 14 4.87 -9.14 -28.85
C ALA A 14 3.76 -9.30 -27.81
N LEU A 15 3.82 -10.40 -27.06
CA LEU A 15 2.99 -10.56 -25.86
C LEU A 15 3.25 -9.36 -24.96
N PRO A 16 2.20 -8.73 -24.40
CA PRO A 16 2.38 -7.61 -23.52
C PRO A 16 3.26 -8.12 -22.37
N VAL A 17 4.35 -7.39 -22.12
CA VAL A 17 4.99 -7.41 -20.81
C VAL A 17 3.85 -7.08 -19.85
N GLY A 18 3.27 -8.11 -19.25
CA GLY A 18 2.37 -7.94 -18.14
C GLY A 18 3.20 -7.19 -17.13
N VAL A 19 2.89 -5.91 -16.94
CA VAL A 19 3.23 -5.24 -15.69
C VAL A 19 2.48 -6.05 -14.65
N VAL A 20 3.15 -7.07 -14.12
CA VAL A 20 2.85 -7.56 -12.78
C VAL A 20 3.12 -6.33 -11.95
N ALA A 21 2.06 -5.57 -11.64
CA ALA A 21 2.10 -4.67 -10.51
C ALA A 21 2.58 -5.57 -9.38
N VAL A 22 3.85 -5.42 -9.01
CA VAL A 22 4.38 -6.02 -7.81
C VAL A 22 3.51 -5.41 -6.73
N GLN A 23 2.49 -6.15 -6.33
CA GLN A 23 1.71 -5.85 -5.15
C GLN A 23 2.65 -6.23 -4.02
N GLU A 24 3.66 -5.38 -3.80
CA GLU A 24 4.36 -5.33 -2.52
C GLU A 24 3.20 -5.20 -1.53
N GLY A 25 2.92 -6.29 -0.83
CA GLY A 25 1.90 -6.28 0.21
C GLY A 25 2.29 -5.14 1.12
N SER A 26 1.60 -4.01 1.00
CA SER A 26 1.86 -2.82 1.79
C SER A 26 1.92 -3.31 3.23
N SER A 27 3.05 -3.15 3.91
CA SER A 27 3.15 -3.65 5.27
C SER A 27 2.04 -2.97 6.09
N LEU A 28 1.06 -3.78 6.47
CA LEU A 28 -0.07 -3.31 7.25
C LEU A 28 0.37 -3.18 8.70
N GLY A 29 -0.29 -2.28 9.41
CA GLY A 29 0.02 -1.93 10.78
C GLY A 29 1.05 -0.81 10.90
N PRO A 30 1.58 -0.63 12.12
CA PRO A 30 2.59 0.37 12.42
C PRO A 30 3.88 0.15 11.65
N LYS A 31 4.50 1.24 11.17
CA LYS A 31 5.82 1.17 10.52
C LYS A 31 6.98 1.04 11.51
N ASP A 32 6.71 1.32 12.78
CA ASP A 32 7.67 1.32 13.88
C ASP A 32 7.01 0.80 15.17
N GLY A 33 7.81 0.58 16.22
CA GLY A 33 7.31 0.24 17.55
C GLY A 33 6.85 -1.21 17.74
N LEU A 34 7.22 -2.13 16.85
CA LEU A 34 6.89 -3.56 16.94
C LEU A 34 7.53 -4.24 18.16
N ASP A 35 8.69 -3.75 18.61
CA ASP A 35 9.44 -4.29 19.74
C ASP A 35 9.13 -3.58 21.07
N LEU A 36 8.19 -2.63 21.07
CA LEU A 36 7.84 -1.89 22.28
C LEU A 36 6.93 -2.73 23.18
N PRO A 37 7.06 -2.58 24.52
CA PRO A 37 6.16 -3.27 25.42
C PRO A 37 4.72 -2.78 25.19
N PRO A 38 3.70 -3.65 25.32
CA PRO A 38 2.29 -3.25 25.14
C PRO A 38 1.82 -2.13 26.08
N THR A 39 2.60 -1.85 27.12
CA THR A 39 2.35 -0.82 28.14
C THR A 39 3.14 0.47 27.89
N ASP A 40 3.81 0.63 26.75
CA ASP A 40 4.48 1.88 26.38
C ASP A 40 3.45 2.97 26.03
N ILE A 41 3.05 3.73 27.05
CA ILE A 41 2.13 4.85 26.93
C ILE A 41 2.81 6.14 26.48
N GLU A 42 4.15 6.17 26.41
CA GLU A 42 4.92 7.38 26.10
C GLU A 42 5.17 7.57 24.60
N ARG A 43 4.86 6.54 23.80
CA ARG A 43 4.99 6.55 22.34
C ARG A 43 4.12 7.61 21.62
N VAL A 44 3.05 8.08 22.25
CA VAL A 44 2.13 9.07 21.67
C VAL A 44 1.95 10.24 22.63
N ARG A 45 2.40 11.43 22.21
CA ARG A 45 2.30 12.66 23.01
C ARG A 45 1.84 13.83 22.15
N VAL A 46 1.24 14.83 22.78
CA VAL A 46 0.80 16.06 22.11
C VAL A 46 2.01 16.85 21.62
N GLY A 47 1.96 17.31 20.37
CA GLY A 47 3.03 18.06 19.73
C GLY A 47 4.02 17.18 18.95
N ASP A 48 4.12 15.89 19.29
CA ASP A 48 4.94 14.94 18.55
C ASP A 48 4.27 14.53 17.24
N MET A 49 5.11 14.15 16.27
CA MET A 49 4.62 13.60 15.01
C MET A 49 3.96 12.23 15.25
N ALA A 50 2.70 12.08 14.84
CA ALA A 50 1.97 10.83 14.99
C ALA A 50 2.71 9.66 14.28
N PRO A 51 2.91 8.51 14.96
CA PRO A 51 3.49 7.31 14.34
C PRO A 51 2.69 6.86 13.13
N ASP A 52 3.39 6.49 12.07
CA ASP A 52 2.75 6.16 10.79
C ASP A 52 2.32 4.69 10.76
N PHE A 53 1.21 4.44 10.07
CA PHE A 53 0.69 3.09 9.87
C PHE A 53 -0.09 3.01 8.56
N THR A 54 -0.26 1.78 8.06
CA THR A 54 -1.16 1.49 6.94
C THR A 54 -2.20 0.47 7.39
N LEU A 55 -3.48 0.74 7.20
CA LEU A 55 -4.56 -0.21 7.52
C LEU A 55 -5.38 -0.53 6.28
N GLU A 56 -5.95 -1.73 6.25
CA GLU A 56 -7.03 -2.04 5.30
C GLU A 56 -8.23 -1.15 5.59
N SER A 57 -8.88 -0.69 4.52
CA SER A 57 -10.16 0.01 4.60
C SER A 57 -11.30 -0.98 4.38
N LYS A 58 -12.50 -0.69 4.91
CA LYS A 58 -13.68 -1.53 4.66
C LYS A 58 -14.09 -1.52 3.18
N ASP A 59 -14.07 -0.36 2.55
CA ASP A 59 -14.67 -0.14 1.21
C ASP A 59 -13.65 0.29 0.14
N ALA A 60 -12.37 0.41 0.52
CA ALA A 60 -11.31 0.91 -0.36
C ALA A 60 -10.03 0.09 -0.18
N GLY A 61 -9.00 0.44 -0.95
CA GLY A 61 -7.66 -0.10 -0.74
C GLY A 61 -7.01 0.39 0.57
N PRO A 62 -5.76 -0.03 0.82
CA PRO A 62 -5.01 0.35 2.01
C PRO A 62 -4.91 1.87 2.21
N VAL A 63 -5.02 2.30 3.46
CA VAL A 63 -4.95 3.71 3.86
C VAL A 63 -3.74 3.92 4.76
N THR A 64 -2.83 4.80 4.34
CA THR A 64 -1.67 5.20 5.14
C THR A 64 -1.92 6.56 5.80
N LEU A 65 -1.69 6.66 7.11
CA LEU A 65 -1.93 7.90 7.88
C LEU A 65 -1.15 9.10 7.30
N SER A 66 0.13 8.90 6.96
CA SER A 66 0.98 9.97 6.42
C SER A 66 0.49 10.58 5.10
N SER A 67 -0.40 9.90 4.37
CA SER A 67 -1.00 10.43 3.13
C SER A 67 -1.86 11.68 3.34
N TYR A 68 -2.33 11.93 4.57
CA TYR A 68 -3.16 13.06 4.96
C TYR A 68 -2.38 14.26 5.50
N ARG A 69 -1.08 14.13 5.74
CA ARG A 69 -0.23 15.21 6.28
C ARG A 69 -0.32 16.45 5.39
N GLY A 70 -0.55 17.61 6.01
CA GLY A 70 -0.69 18.90 5.32
C GLY A 70 -1.96 19.06 4.47
N LYS A 71 -2.84 18.05 4.41
CA LYS A 71 -4.07 18.09 3.59
C LYS A 71 -5.33 18.26 4.43
N LYS A 72 -5.40 17.61 5.59
CA LYS A 72 -6.55 17.66 6.49
C LYS A 72 -6.16 17.24 7.90
N ASN A 73 -6.97 17.67 8.87
CA ASN A 73 -6.90 17.14 10.22
C ASN A 73 -7.50 15.72 10.24
N VAL A 74 -6.91 14.82 11.03
CA VAL A 74 -7.33 13.42 11.16
C VAL A 74 -7.64 13.14 12.63
N VAL A 75 -8.80 12.55 12.89
CA VAL A 75 -9.19 12.04 14.21
C VAL A 75 -9.16 10.52 14.16
N LEU A 76 -8.42 9.89 15.08
CA LEU A 76 -8.36 8.45 15.21
C LEU A 76 -9.30 8.00 16.34
N VAL A 77 -10.17 7.05 16.03
CA VAL A 77 -11.09 6.45 17.00
C VAL A 77 -10.74 4.97 17.14
N PHE A 78 -10.22 4.59 18.30
CA PHE A 78 -9.90 3.21 18.63
C PHE A 78 -11.04 2.61 19.45
N TYR A 79 -11.61 1.50 18.98
CA TYR A 79 -12.65 0.75 19.67
C TYR A 79 -12.21 -0.70 19.89
N ARG A 80 -12.72 -1.33 20.96
CA ARG A 80 -12.53 -2.76 21.22
C ARG A 80 -13.79 -3.50 20.77
N GLY A 81 -13.75 -4.24 19.66
CA GLY A 81 -14.88 -5.04 19.17
C GLY A 81 -15.12 -4.94 17.66
N HIS A 82 -16.22 -5.52 17.19
CA HIS A 82 -16.70 -5.45 15.79
C HIS A 82 -18.04 -4.70 15.75
N TRP A 83 -18.25 -3.90 14.71
CA TRP A 83 -19.52 -3.22 14.38
C TRP A 83 -19.89 -3.51 12.93
#